data_AF-A0A841FTV0-F1
#
_entry.id   AF-A0A841FTV0-F1
#
_cell.length_a   1.000
_cell.length_b   1.000
_cell.length_c   1.000
_cell.angle_alpha   90.00
_cell.angle_beta   90.00
_cell.angle_gamma   90.00
#
_symmetry.space_group_name_H-M   'P 1'
#
loop_
_entity.id
_entity.type
_entity.pdbx_description
1 polymer ?
#
loop_
_entity_poly.entity_id
_entity_poly.type
_entity_poly.pdbx_seq_one_letter_code
_entity_poly.pdbx_strand_id
1 'polypeptide(L)'
;MIVIVWGLDHEEAVATVEAMDEILDRIAGAPVSADCGHLVSIEREGIDCGLVIGLGLPDRSLVEWSDDSDPDAAGFAVEPALDLATGHLRFDFFGTPTDYGPARTQITSQLARQAAREYASSGLKPAGVEWRSAQEAIATDGTSLSKDELGEER
;
A
#
# COMPACT_ATOMS: atom_id res chain seq x y z
N MET A 1 12.56 1.91 -15.60
CA MET A 1 12.05 3.14 -14.96
C MET A 1 11.29 2.76 -13.68
N ILE A 2 11.07 3.68 -12.73
CA ILE A 2 10.08 3.56 -11.65
C ILE A 2 8.86 4.41 -12.05
N VAL A 3 7.66 3.86 -11.95
CA VAL A 3 6.40 4.55 -12.26
C VAL A 3 5.59 4.65 -10.97
N ILE A 4 5.05 5.84 -10.71
CA ILE A 4 4.30 6.16 -9.49
C ILE A 4 2.92 6.63 -9.93
N VAL A 5 1.88 5.95 -9.43
CA VAL A 5 0.47 6.22 -9.80
C VAL A 5 -0.33 6.54 -8.55
N TRP A 6 -1.14 7.60 -8.58
CA TRP A 6 -2.05 7.97 -7.49
C TRP A 6 -3.22 8.81 -8.01
N GLY A 7 -4.29 8.91 -7.21
CA GLY A 7 -5.50 9.62 -7.66
C GLY A 7 -6.06 9.03 -8.96
N LEU A 8 -6.95 9.74 -9.66
CA LEU A 8 -7.60 9.22 -10.88
C LEU A 8 -6.72 9.28 -12.13
N ASP A 9 -5.79 10.22 -12.19
CA ASP A 9 -5.13 10.64 -13.42
C ASP A 9 -3.66 11.09 -13.21
N HIS A 10 -3.07 10.78 -12.04
CA HIS A 10 -1.68 11.11 -11.80
C HIS A 10 -0.77 9.90 -11.97
N GLU A 11 0.16 10.05 -12.90
CA GLU A 11 1.23 9.12 -13.18
C GLU A 11 2.52 9.91 -13.40
N GLU A 12 3.58 9.54 -12.69
CA GLU A 12 4.91 10.12 -12.90
C GLU A 12 5.98 9.04 -12.92
N ALA A 13 6.89 9.15 -13.89
CA ALA A 13 7.96 8.19 -14.12
C ALA A 13 9.33 8.80 -13.77
N VAL A 14 10.12 8.09 -12.97
CA VAL A 14 11.43 8.53 -12.49
C VAL A 14 12.49 7.44 -12.61
N ALA A 15 13.74 7.86 -12.80
CA ALA A 15 14.86 6.95 -13.01
C ALA A 15 15.55 6.51 -11.71
N THR A 16 15.35 7.23 -10.61
CA THR A 16 16.07 7.00 -9.34
C THR A 16 15.14 6.94 -8.14
N VAL A 17 15.60 6.29 -7.08
CA VAL A 17 14.86 6.14 -5.81
C VAL A 17 14.72 7.49 -5.11
N GLU A 18 15.71 8.37 -5.22
CA GLU A 18 15.67 9.70 -4.63
C GLU A 18 14.59 10.56 -5.28
N ALA A 19 14.45 10.52 -6.61
CA ALA A 19 13.39 11.23 -7.31
C ALA A 19 12.00 10.65 -6.96
N MET A 20 11.91 9.34 -6.73
CA MET A 20 10.69 8.73 -6.20
C MET A 20 10.35 9.29 -4.81
N ASP A 21 11.32 9.34 -3.89
CA ASP A 21 11.10 9.89 -2.55
C ASP A 21 10.59 11.34 -2.59
N GLU A 22 11.14 12.19 -3.46
CA GLU A 22 10.68 13.57 -3.66
C GLU A 22 9.21 13.63 -4.10
N ILE A 23 8.78 12.72 -4.98
CA ILE A 23 7.38 12.63 -5.42
C ILE A 23 6.49 12.16 -4.27
N LEU A 24 6.89 11.11 -3.56
CA LEU A 24 6.12 10.60 -2.42
C LEU A 24 5.99 11.65 -1.31
N ASP A 25 7.02 12.48 -1.07
CA ASP A 25 6.97 13.59 -0.12
C ASP A 25 5.97 14.67 -0.55
N ARG A 26 5.96 15.02 -1.84
CA ARG A 26 4.96 15.95 -2.40
C ARG A 26 3.54 15.41 -2.25
N ILE A 27 3.31 14.12 -2.54
CA ILE A 27 1.99 13.49 -2.39
C ILE A 27 1.57 13.51 -0.92
N ALA A 28 2.44 13.12 0.01
CA ALA A 28 2.14 13.13 1.44
C ALA A 28 1.86 14.53 2.00
N GLY A 29 2.47 15.57 1.42
CA GLY A 29 2.21 16.97 1.77
C GLY A 29 0.96 17.57 1.12
N ALA A 30 0.37 16.91 0.12
CA ALA A 30 -0.83 17.37 -0.55
C ALA A 30 -2.08 16.89 0.22
N PRO A 31 -2.97 17.79 0.65
CA PRO A 31 -4.16 17.39 1.39
C PRO A 31 -5.18 16.68 0.49
N VAL A 32 -5.60 15.45 0.85
CA VAL A 32 -6.87 14.85 0.39
C VAL A 32 -8.01 15.38 1.27
N SER A 33 -7.90 15.12 2.57
CA SER A 33 -8.72 15.64 3.66
C SER A 33 -7.97 15.40 4.99
N ALA A 34 -8.47 15.92 6.12
CA ALA A 34 -7.75 15.86 7.40
C ALA A 34 -7.46 14.43 7.90
N ASP A 35 -8.33 13.47 7.56
CA ASP A 35 -8.29 12.09 8.08
C ASP A 35 -8.20 11.02 6.96
N CYS A 36 -7.74 11.41 5.76
CA CYS A 36 -7.62 10.50 4.63
C CYS A 36 -6.24 10.63 4.00
N GLY A 37 -5.50 9.52 3.99
CA GLY A 37 -4.23 9.42 3.27
C GLY A 37 -4.42 9.26 1.76
N HIS A 38 -3.32 9.22 1.01
CA HIS A 38 -3.28 8.80 -0.38
C HIS A 38 -2.87 7.35 -0.49
N LEU A 39 -3.46 6.60 -1.42
CA LEU A 39 -2.96 5.30 -1.82
C LEU A 39 -2.15 5.46 -3.11
N VAL A 40 -0.92 4.95 -3.11
CA VAL A 40 0.05 5.15 -4.19
C VAL A 40 0.54 3.80 -4.69
N SER A 41 0.41 3.54 -5.98
CA SER A 41 1.05 2.40 -6.66
C SER A 41 2.45 2.79 -7.09
N ILE A 42 3.40 1.88 -6.89
CA ILE A 42 4.79 1.98 -7.30
C ILE A 42 5.07 0.75 -8.15
N GLU A 43 5.44 0.99 -9.39
CA GLU A 43 5.68 -0.02 -10.40
C GLU A 43 7.09 0.14 -10.98
N ARG A 44 7.62 -0.94 -11.54
CA ARG A 44 8.88 -0.91 -12.28
C ARG A 44 8.67 -1.42 -13.69
N GLU A 45 9.17 -0.64 -14.64
CA GLU A 45 9.11 -0.99 -16.04
C GLU A 45 9.76 -2.35 -16.30
N GLY A 46 9.00 -3.25 -16.93
CA GLY A 46 9.43 -4.61 -17.25
C GLY A 46 9.35 -5.60 -16.09
N ILE A 47 8.67 -5.25 -14.99
CA ILE A 47 8.43 -6.12 -13.85
C ILE A 47 6.91 -6.20 -13.64
N ASP A 48 6.38 -7.43 -13.64
CA ASP A 48 4.95 -7.71 -13.49
C ASP A 48 4.49 -7.71 -12.02
N CYS A 49 5.28 -7.09 -11.13
CA CYS A 49 4.98 -6.97 -9.70
C CYS A 49 4.72 -5.50 -9.37
N GLY A 50 3.82 -5.22 -8.43
CA GLY A 50 3.52 -3.87 -7.96
C GLY A 50 3.64 -3.76 -6.44
N LEU A 51 3.95 -2.55 -5.97
CA LEU A 51 3.88 -2.21 -4.55
C LEU A 51 2.93 -1.03 -4.35
N VAL A 52 1.93 -1.20 -3.50
CA VAL A 52 1.02 -0.15 -3.07
C VAL A 52 1.39 0.31 -1.67
N ILE A 53 1.43 1.62 -1.43
CA ILE A 53 1.64 2.19 -0.09
C ILE A 53 0.63 3.29 0.27
N GLY A 54 0.34 3.43 1.55
CA GLY A 54 -0.44 4.53 2.10
C GLY A 54 0.43 5.72 2.53
N LEU A 55 0.06 6.95 2.15
CA LEU A 55 0.78 8.18 2.48
C LEU A 55 -0.13 9.23 3.15
N GLY A 56 0.46 10.19 3.85
CA GLY A 56 -0.26 11.36 4.41
C GLY A 56 -0.80 11.19 5.83
N LEU A 57 -0.87 9.96 6.35
CA LEU A 57 -1.13 9.72 7.77
C LEU A 57 0.19 9.70 8.57
N PRO A 58 0.24 10.33 9.76
CA PRO A 58 1.50 10.58 10.47
C PRO A 58 2.16 9.32 11.03
N ASP A 59 1.39 8.42 11.63
CA ASP A 59 1.94 7.32 12.43
C ASP A 59 1.78 5.95 11.78
N ARG A 60 0.88 5.82 10.82
CA ARG A 60 0.46 4.54 10.23
C ARG A 60 0.27 4.64 8.74
N SER A 61 0.48 3.50 8.09
CA SER A 61 0.38 3.37 6.64
C SER A 61 -0.26 2.02 6.30
N LEU A 62 -0.23 1.71 5.01
CA LEU A 62 -0.61 0.46 4.37
C LEU A 62 0.55 0.10 3.45
N VAL A 63 0.85 -1.19 3.31
CA VAL A 63 1.75 -1.69 2.26
C VAL A 63 1.17 -2.98 1.71
N GLU A 64 0.95 -3.03 0.41
CA GLU A 64 0.47 -4.22 -0.29
C GLU A 64 1.41 -4.51 -1.46
N TRP A 65 1.63 -5.79 -1.75
CA TRP A 65 2.44 -6.23 -2.86
C TRP A 65 1.70 -7.31 -3.63
N SER A 66 1.81 -7.27 -4.95
CA SER A 66 1.23 -8.25 -5.86
C SER A 66 2.22 -8.62 -6.95
N ASP A 67 2.04 -9.80 -7.51
CA ASP A 67 2.73 -10.30 -8.69
C ASP A 67 1.67 -10.86 -9.63
N ASP A 68 1.56 -10.25 -10.82
CA ASP A 68 0.55 -10.64 -11.80
C ASP A 68 0.82 -12.05 -12.36
N SER A 69 2.06 -12.54 -12.23
CA SER A 69 2.45 -13.90 -12.62
C SER A 69 2.16 -14.95 -11.54
N ASP A 70 2.04 -14.53 -10.28
CA ASP A 70 1.68 -15.38 -9.14
C ASP A 70 0.76 -14.63 -8.16
N PRO A 71 -0.56 -14.60 -8.44
CA PRO A 71 -1.53 -13.90 -7.59
C PRO A 71 -1.58 -14.43 -6.15
N ASP A 72 -1.20 -15.70 -5.92
CA ASP A 72 -1.16 -16.30 -4.58
C ASP A 72 0.01 -15.76 -3.75
N ALA A 73 1.01 -15.14 -4.37
CA ALA A 73 2.12 -14.48 -3.69
C ALA A 73 1.76 -13.09 -3.14
N ALA A 74 0.57 -12.57 -3.49
CA ALA A 74 0.10 -11.27 -3.01
C ALA A 74 -0.04 -11.24 -1.48
N GLY A 75 0.16 -10.07 -0.90
CA GLY A 75 0.02 -9.90 0.55
C GLY A 75 0.16 -8.46 0.99
N PHE A 76 -0.01 -8.25 2.29
CA PHE A 76 0.20 -6.97 2.93
C PHE A 76 1.32 -7.06 3.97
N ALA A 77 2.05 -5.97 4.13
CA ALA A 77 3.14 -5.91 5.08
C ALA A 77 2.65 -5.44 6.45
N VAL A 78 3.25 -6.00 7.49
CA VAL A 78 3.01 -5.63 8.88
C VAL A 78 4.32 -5.43 9.63
N GLU A 79 4.22 -4.65 10.70
CA GLU A 79 5.20 -4.43 11.74
C GLU A 79 4.65 -5.05 13.03
N PRO A 80 4.95 -6.32 13.35
CA PRO A 80 4.30 -7.05 14.44
C PRO A 80 4.48 -6.42 15.82
N ALA A 81 5.55 -5.62 16.00
CA ALA A 81 5.83 -4.90 17.22
C ALA A 81 4.96 -3.64 17.41
N LEU A 82 4.27 -3.19 16.36
CA LEU A 82 3.34 -2.07 16.42
C LEU A 82 1.96 -2.56 16.88
N ASP A 83 1.38 -1.91 17.88
CA ASP A 83 0.02 -2.23 18.31
C ASP A 83 -0.99 -2.03 17.16
N LEU A 84 -2.08 -2.80 17.16
CA LEU A 84 -3.19 -2.57 16.21
C LEU A 84 -3.83 -1.19 16.44
N ALA A 85 -4.29 -0.56 15.36
CA ALA A 85 -5.10 0.63 15.46
C ALA A 85 -6.45 0.34 16.14
N THR A 86 -7.04 1.35 16.79
CA THR A 86 -8.35 1.22 17.45
C THR A 86 -9.54 1.25 16.49
N GLY A 87 -9.29 1.47 15.19
CA GLY A 87 -10.31 1.56 14.16
C GLY A 87 -9.70 1.50 12.76
N HIS A 88 -10.55 1.69 11.76
CA HIS A 88 -10.13 1.70 10.37
C HIS A 88 -9.43 3.01 10.03
N LEU A 89 -8.45 2.95 9.13
CA LEU A 89 -7.85 4.13 8.52
C LEU A 89 -8.35 4.28 7.10
N ARG A 90 -8.40 5.52 6.59
CA ARG A 90 -8.84 5.81 5.23
C ARG A 90 -7.69 6.20 4.34
N PHE A 91 -7.69 5.65 3.14
CA PHE A 91 -6.83 6.06 2.06
C PHE A 91 -7.66 6.32 0.80
N ASP A 92 -7.29 7.36 0.05
CA ASP A 92 -7.88 7.68 -1.23
C ASP A 92 -7.39 6.71 -2.29
N PHE A 93 -8.30 5.85 -2.75
CA PHE A 93 -8.09 4.92 -3.85
C PHE A 93 -8.77 5.49 -5.09
N PHE A 94 -8.00 6.11 -5.99
CA PHE A 94 -8.52 6.71 -7.22
C PHE A 94 -9.71 7.66 -6.97
N GLY A 95 -9.61 8.58 -6.00
CA GLY A 95 -10.67 9.54 -5.66
C GLY A 95 -11.80 8.97 -4.80
N THR A 96 -11.70 7.70 -4.39
CA THR A 96 -12.65 7.05 -3.47
C THR A 96 -11.97 6.77 -2.12
N PRO A 97 -12.40 7.41 -1.02
CA PRO A 97 -11.94 7.06 0.31
C PRO A 97 -12.34 5.62 0.66
N THR A 98 -11.34 4.78 0.92
CA THR A 98 -11.51 3.35 1.26
C THR A 98 -11.02 3.10 2.67
N ASP A 99 -11.84 2.40 3.48
CA ASP A 99 -11.51 2.01 4.85
C ASP A 99 -10.64 0.74 4.86
N TYR A 100 -9.54 0.77 5.59
CA TYR A 100 -8.63 -0.36 5.81
C TYR A 100 -8.58 -0.73 7.30
N GLY A 101 -8.70 -2.01 7.58
CA GLY A 101 -8.75 -2.55 8.94
C GLY A 101 -7.43 -2.41 9.71
N PRO A 102 -7.49 -2.51 11.06
CA PRO A 102 -6.31 -2.42 11.92
C PRO A 102 -5.18 -3.41 11.57
N ALA A 103 -5.50 -4.61 11.09
CA ALA A 103 -4.49 -5.61 10.74
C ALA A 103 -3.68 -5.20 9.51
N ARG A 104 -4.36 -4.71 8.46
CA ARG A 104 -3.71 -4.22 7.24
C ARG A 104 -2.91 -2.93 7.47
N THR A 105 -3.29 -2.16 8.48
CA THR A 105 -2.65 -0.88 8.82
C THR A 105 -1.69 -0.99 10.01
N GLN A 106 -1.29 -2.22 10.36
CA GLN A 106 -0.29 -2.51 11.38
C GLN A 106 1.13 -2.25 10.86
N ILE A 107 1.38 -1.07 10.29
CA ILE A 107 2.70 -0.68 9.81
C ILE A 107 2.90 0.83 9.93
N THR A 108 4.10 1.27 10.34
CA THR A 108 4.43 2.69 10.41
C THR A 108 4.65 3.30 9.03
N SER A 109 4.37 4.60 8.88
CA SER A 109 4.66 5.35 7.65
C SER A 109 6.14 5.32 7.28
N GLN A 110 7.03 5.28 8.27
CA GLN A 110 8.46 5.13 8.04
C GLN A 110 8.82 3.78 7.40
N LEU A 111 8.28 2.67 7.94
CA LEU A 111 8.58 1.35 7.42
C LEU A 111 7.96 1.13 6.03
N ALA A 112 6.79 1.71 5.76
CA ALA A 112 6.19 1.73 4.43
C ALA A 112 7.08 2.43 3.39
N ARG A 113 7.67 3.58 3.74
CA ARG A 113 8.66 4.26 2.89
C ARG A 113 9.92 3.42 2.66
N GLN A 114 10.38 2.73 3.69
CA GLN A 114 11.53 1.84 3.55
C GLN A 114 11.22 0.67 2.59
N ALA A 115 10.04 0.06 2.69
CA ALA A 115 9.58 -0.98 1.77
C ALA A 115 9.50 -0.47 0.32
N ALA A 116 9.00 0.75 0.12
CA ALA A 116 8.97 1.40 -1.20
C ALA A 116 10.37 1.53 -1.82
N ARG A 117 11.37 1.95 -1.05
CA ARG A 117 12.76 2.04 -1.51
C ARG A 117 13.35 0.68 -1.86
N GLU A 118 13.09 -0.34 -1.05
CA GLU A 118 13.54 -1.72 -1.30
C GLU A 118 12.98 -2.26 -2.62
N TYR A 119 11.67 -2.08 -2.83
CA TYR A 119 11.01 -2.48 -4.08
C TYR A 119 11.53 -1.66 -5.26
N ALA A 120 11.59 -0.33 -5.16
CA ALA A 120 12.07 0.53 -6.24
C ALA A 120 13.51 0.19 -6.70
N SER A 121 14.35 -0.25 -5.76
CA SER A 121 15.72 -0.67 -6.03
C SER A 121 15.80 -2.06 -6.67
N SER A 122 15.06 -3.03 -6.13
CA SER A 122 15.21 -4.45 -6.48
C SER A 122 14.17 -4.99 -7.47
N GLY A 123 12.96 -4.42 -7.46
CA GLY A 123 11.77 -4.93 -8.14
C GLY A 123 11.16 -6.15 -7.47
N LEU A 124 11.71 -6.56 -6.32
CA LEU A 124 11.29 -7.74 -5.60
C LEU A 124 10.43 -7.35 -4.40
N LYS A 125 9.70 -8.33 -3.87
CA LYS A 125 8.96 -8.22 -2.62
C LYS A 125 9.89 -7.75 -1.48
N PRO A 126 9.63 -6.59 -0.84
CA PRO A 126 10.47 -6.06 0.25
C PRO A 126 10.72 -7.07 1.37
N ALA A 127 11.93 -7.10 1.92
CA ALA A 127 12.34 -8.10 2.90
C ALA A 127 12.38 -7.55 4.34
N GLY A 128 12.38 -6.22 4.51
CA GLY A 128 12.43 -5.56 5.81
C GLY A 128 11.13 -5.60 6.63
N VAL A 129 10.12 -6.34 6.18
CA VAL A 129 8.76 -6.39 6.75
C VAL A 129 8.24 -7.83 6.83
N GLU A 130 7.30 -8.08 7.73
CA GLU A 130 6.57 -9.35 7.76
C GLU A 130 5.40 -9.28 6.76
N TRP A 131 5.23 -10.31 5.94
CA TRP A 131 4.12 -10.38 4.99
C TRP A 131 3.04 -11.33 5.48
N ARG A 132 1.79 -10.89 5.35
CA ARG A 132 0.59 -11.68 5.61
C ARG A 132 -0.28 -11.75 4.36
N SER A 133 -0.99 -12.86 4.22
CA SER A 133 -1.97 -13.08 3.16
C SER A 133 -3.26 -12.31 3.43
N ALA A 134 -4.02 -11.97 2.38
CA ALA A 134 -5.31 -11.31 2.52
C ALA A 134 -6.29 -12.09 3.43
N GLN A 135 -6.22 -13.42 3.45
CA GLN A 135 -7.04 -14.25 4.34
C GLN A 135 -6.73 -14.00 5.83
N GLU A 136 -5.48 -13.73 6.18
CA GLU A 136 -5.06 -13.43 7.55
C GLU A 136 -5.58 -12.07 8.04
N ALA A 137 -5.72 -11.08 7.15
CA ALA A 137 -6.36 -9.80 7.51
C ALA A 137 -7.82 -10.01 7.92
N ILE A 138 -8.59 -10.74 7.11
CA ILE A 138 -10.02 -11.00 7.35
C ILE A 138 -10.23 -11.69 8.70
N ALA A 139 -9.39 -12.66 9.03
CA ALA A 139 -9.43 -13.36 10.30
C ALA A 139 -9.12 -12.44 11.50
N THR A 140 -8.22 -11.47 11.31
CA THR A 140 -7.75 -10.58 12.38
C THR A 140 -8.67 -9.38 12.60
N ASP A 141 -9.22 -8.80 11.53
CA ASP A 141 -10.10 -7.64 11.57
C ASP A 141 -11.53 -7.99 12.02
N GLY A 142 -11.82 -9.28 12.27
CA GLY A 142 -13.14 -9.74 12.76
C GLY A 142 -14.29 -9.53 11.76
N THR A 143 -13.96 -9.20 10.51
CA THR A 143 -14.94 -8.96 9.46
C THR A 143 -15.19 -10.28 8.74
N SER A 144 -16.29 -10.97 9.08
CA SER A 144 -16.87 -11.95 8.16
C SER A 144 -17.26 -11.20 6.89
N LEU A 145 -16.41 -11.24 5.86
CA LEU A 145 -16.83 -10.86 4.51
C LEU A 145 -17.96 -11.81 4.12
N SER A 146 -19.18 -11.26 4.03
CA SER A 146 -20.28 -11.97 3.38
C SER A 146 -19.90 -12.12 1.91
N LYS A 147 -20.23 -13.27 1.32
CA LYS A 147 -19.79 -13.76 0.00
C LYS A 147 -20.16 -12.87 -1.20
N ASP A 148 -20.71 -11.67 -0.97
CA ASP A 148 -21.30 -10.78 -1.96
C ASP A 148 -20.36 -9.68 -2.50
N GLU A 149 -19.16 -9.48 -1.92
CA GLU A 149 -18.20 -8.45 -2.38
C GLU A 149 -17.07 -8.98 -3.29
N LEU A 150 -16.96 -10.29 -3.46
CA LEU A 150 -16.13 -10.88 -4.51
C LEU A 150 -17.02 -11.06 -5.74
N GLY A 151 -16.99 -10.07 -6.62
CA GLY A 151 -17.62 -10.17 -7.93
C GLY A 151 -17.15 -11.43 -8.67
N GLU A 152 -17.96 -12.49 -8.63
CA GLU A 152 -17.98 -13.53 -9.64
C GLU A 152 -18.49 -12.89 -10.93
N GLU A 153 -17.60 -12.23 -11.68
CA GLU A 153 -17.79 -12.10 -13.11
C GLU A 153 -17.29 -13.37 -13.81
N ARG A 154 -18.30 -14.21 -14.12
CA ARG A 154 -18.43 -15.20 -15.22
C ARG A 154 -18.19 -16.69 -14.91
#